data_AF-A0A9E3QDP0-F1
#
_entry.id   AF-A0A9E3QDP0-F1
#
_cell.length_a   1.000
_cell.length_b   1.000
_cell.length_c   1.000
_cell.angle_alpha   90.00
_cell.angle_beta   90.00
_cell.angle_gamma   90.00
#
_symmetry.space_group_name_H-M   'P 1'
#
loop_
_entity.id
_entity.type
_entity.pdbx_description
1 polymer ?
#
loop_
_entity_poly.entity_id
_entity_poly.type
_entity_poly.pdbx_seq_one_letter_code
_entity_poly.pdbx_strand_id
1 'polypeptide(L)'
;MDMARPAWLRPALMGLAVAAVVVALVTFEVIRTAPVRGAVRCYHELLAAANRPGGPDLDAARRLCSRRYLATHPLAPAAAGGLVGVPRNLHKNFQAWRQGPHVWLCPTNRVGPVYQFLYEEGRWRFDGPVGLLRPGGRVEPWEESAWGNGP
;
A
#
# COMPACT_ATOMS: atom_id res chain seq x y z
N MET A 1 56.04 9.51 24.89
CA MET A 1 55.23 8.55 25.65
C MET A 1 54.18 7.99 24.71
N ASP A 2 54.48 6.87 24.06
CA ASP A 2 53.50 6.15 23.25
C ASP A 2 52.57 5.38 24.19
N MET A 3 51.30 5.80 24.27
CA MET A 3 50.27 5.01 24.93
C MET A 3 50.00 3.77 24.07
N ALA A 4 50.47 2.62 24.54
CA ALA A 4 50.14 1.33 23.94
C ALA A 4 48.62 1.18 23.84
N ARG A 5 48.09 1.10 22.61
CA ARG A 5 46.66 0.90 22.40
C ARG A 5 46.26 -0.46 22.98
N PRO A 6 45.19 -0.53 23.81
CA PRO A 6 44.82 -1.78 24.45
C PRO A 6 44.41 -2.82 23.40
N ALA A 7 44.82 -4.08 23.60
CA ALA A 7 44.59 -5.18 22.68
C ALA A 7 43.10 -5.45 22.38
N TRP A 8 42.20 -5.05 23.28
CA TRP A 8 40.75 -5.19 23.12
C TRP A 8 40.12 -4.13 22.21
N LEU A 9 40.83 -3.04 21.87
CA LEU A 9 40.27 -1.95 21.07
C LEU A 9 39.90 -2.40 19.65
N ARG A 10 40.74 -3.24 19.02
CA ARG A 10 40.50 -3.74 17.65
C ARG A 10 39.23 -4.60 17.54
N PRO A 11 39.04 -5.66 18.36
CA PRO A 11 37.82 -6.44 18.31
C PRO A 11 36.58 -5.63 18.71
N ALA A 12 36.70 -4.66 19.64
CA ALA A 12 35.60 -3.76 19.99
C ALA A 12 35.19 -2.87 18.80
N LEU A 13 36.16 -2.29 18.09
CA LEU A 13 35.91 -1.49 16.89
C LEU A 13 35.32 -2.33 15.75
N MET A 14 35.79 -3.57 15.57
CA MET A 14 35.21 -4.51 14.60
C MET A 14 33.77 -4.85 14.96
N GLY A 15 33.49 -5.16 16.23
CA GLY A 15 32.13 -5.43 16.72
C GLY A 15 31.19 -4.25 16.50
N LEU A 16 31.65 -3.03 16.80
CA LEU A 16 30.89 -1.80 16.57
C LEU A 16 30.62 -1.58 15.07
N ALA A 17 31.62 -1.79 14.21
CA ALA A 17 31.46 -1.65 12.77
C ALA A 17 30.44 -2.64 12.20
N VAL A 18 30.49 -3.91 12.62
CA VAL A 18 29.50 -4.92 12.23
C VAL A 18 28.10 -4.54 12.70
N ALA A 19 27.95 -4.11 13.96
CA ALA A 19 26.67 -3.68 14.49
C ALA A 19 26.10 -2.48 13.70
N ALA A 20 26.93 -1.50 13.38
CA ALA A 20 26.53 -0.33 12.59
C ALA A 20 26.05 -0.72 11.19
N VAL A 21 26.73 -1.65 10.51
CA VAL A 21 26.31 -2.16 9.20
C VAL A 21 24.96 -2.88 9.29
N VAL A 22 24.76 -3.73 10.31
CA VAL A 22 23.49 -4.43 10.51
C VAL A 22 22.35 -3.43 10.73
N VAL A 23 22.55 -2.43 11.60
CA VAL A 23 21.55 -1.37 11.84
C VAL A 23 21.24 -0.63 10.54
N ALA A 24 22.25 -0.23 9.77
CA ALA A 24 22.05 0.48 8.50
C ALA A 24 21.22 -0.34 7.49
N LEU A 25 21.49 -1.65 7.36
CA LEU A 25 20.74 -2.53 6.47
C LEU A 25 19.28 -2.68 6.91
N VAL A 26 19.03 -2.85 8.21
CA VAL A 26 17.67 -2.93 8.76
C VAL A 26 16.92 -1.62 8.54
N THR A 27 17.54 -0.48 8.87
CA THR A 27 16.93 0.85 8.65
C THR A 27 16.63 1.09 7.18
N PHE A 28 17.54 0.72 6.28
CA PHE A 28 17.33 0.82 4.85
C PHE A 28 16.11 0.02 4.38
N GLU A 29 15.99 -1.25 4.81
CA GLU A 29 14.84 -2.08 4.46
C GLU A 29 13.53 -1.54 5.04
N VAL A 30 13.57 -1.01 6.27
CA VAL A 30 12.41 -0.38 6.90
C VAL A 30 11.90 0.78 6.05
N ILE A 31 12.79 1.71 5.70
CA ILE A 31 12.46 2.90 4.91
C ILE A 31 11.95 2.52 3.52
N ARG A 32 12.62 1.56 2.87
CA ARG A 32 12.27 1.13 1.50
C ARG A 32 10.89 0.49 1.42
N THR A 33 10.52 -0.30 2.43
CA THR A 33 9.26 -1.06 2.46
C THR A 33 8.11 -0.32 3.15
N ALA A 34 8.39 0.74 3.93
CA ALA A 34 7.38 1.51 4.66
C ALA A 34 6.25 2.06 3.77
N PRO A 35 6.50 2.62 2.57
CA PRO A 35 5.43 3.09 1.69
C PRO A 35 4.43 1.99 1.32
N VAL A 36 4.93 0.84 0.88
CA VAL A 36 4.09 -0.29 0.45
C VAL A 36 3.31 -0.85 1.64
N ARG A 37 3.96 -1.01 2.80
CA ARG A 37 3.29 -1.44 4.04
C ARG A 37 2.17 -0.47 4.46
N GLY A 38 2.40 0.83 4.33
CA GLY A 38 1.40 1.85 4.64
C GLY A 38 0.19 1.81 3.71
N ALA A 39 0.41 1.66 2.40
CA ALA A 39 -0.67 1.53 1.42
C ALA A 39 -1.47 0.23 1.60
N VAL A 40 -0.79 -0.90 1.81
CA VAL A 40 -1.45 -2.20 2.08
C VAL A 40 -2.28 -2.13 3.37
N ARG A 41 -1.77 -1.48 4.41
CA ARG A 41 -2.54 -1.23 5.64
C ARG A 41 -3.79 -0.38 5.37
N CYS A 42 -3.65 0.72 4.63
CA CYS A 42 -4.80 1.54 4.22
C CYS A 42 -5.84 0.71 3.46
N TYR A 43 -5.41 -0.19 2.58
CA TYR A 43 -6.32 -1.08 1.87
C TYR A 43 -7.05 -2.07 2.79
N HIS A 44 -6.36 -2.67 3.76
CA HIS A 44 -6.99 -3.53 4.77
C HIS A 44 -8.01 -2.77 5.62
N GLU A 45 -7.68 -1.56 6.05
CA GLU A 45 -8.61 -0.70 6.80
C GLU A 45 -9.83 -0.35 5.95
N LEU A 46 -9.63 -0.12 4.64
CA LEU A 46 -10.72 0.13 3.70
C LEU A 46 -11.60 -1.09 3.51
N LEU A 47 -11.02 -2.30 3.38
CA LEU A 47 -11.75 -3.55 3.35
C LEU A 47 -12.55 -3.78 4.64
N ALA A 48 -11.97 -3.48 5.80
CA ALA A 48 -12.65 -3.61 7.08
C ALA A 48 -13.83 -2.63 7.20
N ALA A 49 -13.68 -1.39 6.72
CA ALA A 49 -14.75 -0.41 6.68
C ALA A 49 -15.87 -0.83 5.70
N ALA A 50 -15.50 -1.34 4.53
CA ALA A 50 -16.45 -1.78 3.50
C ALA A 50 -17.22 -3.04 3.92
N ASN A 51 -16.55 -4.02 4.51
CA ASN A 51 -17.12 -5.33 4.84
C ASN A 51 -17.61 -5.44 6.31
N ARG A 52 -17.84 -4.32 6.99
CA ARG A 52 -18.25 -4.33 8.40
C ARG A 52 -19.59 -5.09 8.58
N PRO A 53 -19.72 -5.95 9.61
CA PRO A 53 -20.99 -6.59 9.94
C PRO A 53 -22.07 -5.55 10.23
N GLY A 54 -23.25 -5.70 9.61
CA GLY A 54 -24.34 -4.72 9.71
C GLY A 54 -24.30 -3.61 8.65
N GLY A 55 -23.28 -3.59 7.77
CA GLY A 55 -23.20 -2.69 6.62
C GLY A 55 -21.89 -1.90 6.57
N PRO A 56 -21.57 -1.31 5.39
CA PRO A 56 -20.37 -0.52 5.21
C PRO A 56 -20.39 0.76 6.06
N ASP A 57 -19.25 1.11 6.65
CA ASP A 57 -19.06 2.37 7.36
C ASP A 57 -18.50 3.43 6.41
N LEU A 58 -19.41 4.26 5.92
CA LEU A 58 -19.09 5.30 4.94
C LEU A 58 -18.14 6.36 5.50
N ASP A 59 -18.21 6.65 6.80
CA ASP A 59 -17.37 7.70 7.41
C ASP A 59 -15.94 7.21 7.58
N ALA A 60 -15.74 5.95 7.99
CA ALA A 60 -14.41 5.33 8.01
C ALA A 60 -13.84 5.23 6.60
N ALA A 61 -14.62 4.78 5.62
CA ALA A 61 -14.17 4.70 4.23
C ALA A 61 -13.83 6.08 3.65
N ARG A 62 -14.63 7.11 3.93
CA ARG A 62 -14.36 8.50 3.52
C ARG A 62 -13.04 8.99 4.10
N ARG A 63 -12.74 8.64 5.35
CA ARG A 63 -11.44 8.91 5.99
C ARG A 63 -10.31 8.03 5.47
N LEU A 64 -10.49 7.17 4.47
CA LEU A 64 -9.42 6.36 3.87
C LEU A 64 -9.21 6.67 2.39
N CYS A 65 -10.16 7.35 1.76
CA CYS A 65 -10.04 7.81 0.37
C CYS A 65 -9.34 9.17 0.25
N SER A 66 -8.75 9.45 -0.91
CA SER A 66 -8.15 10.73 -1.25
C SER A 66 -9.25 11.77 -1.50
N ARG A 67 -8.92 13.06 -1.32
CA ARG A 67 -9.85 14.15 -1.67
C ARG A 67 -10.23 14.11 -3.16
N ARG A 68 -9.26 13.81 -4.02
CA ARG A 68 -9.45 13.69 -5.49
C ARG A 68 -10.48 12.62 -5.85
N TYR A 69 -10.36 11.44 -5.23
CA TYR A 69 -11.28 10.33 -5.45
C TYR A 69 -12.68 10.69 -4.95
N LEU A 70 -12.79 11.23 -3.74
CA LEU A 70 -14.08 11.61 -3.16
C LEU A 70 -14.81 12.73 -3.92
N ALA A 71 -14.06 13.60 -4.61
CA ALA A 71 -14.65 14.66 -5.42
C ALA A 71 -15.39 14.11 -6.66
N THR A 72 -15.00 12.93 -7.15
CA THR A 72 -15.54 12.34 -8.39
C THR A 72 -16.35 11.07 -8.14
N HIS A 73 -16.12 10.38 -7.02
CA HIS A 73 -16.73 9.09 -6.69
C HIS A 73 -17.39 9.16 -5.30
N PRO A 74 -18.69 9.47 -5.23
CA PRO A 74 -19.41 9.45 -3.97
C PRO A 74 -19.44 8.02 -3.41
N LEU A 75 -19.09 7.87 -2.13
CA LEU A 75 -19.13 6.58 -1.46
C LEU A 75 -20.58 6.19 -1.19
N ALA A 76 -20.98 5.04 -1.73
CA ALA A 76 -22.30 4.46 -1.52
C ALA A 76 -22.18 2.96 -1.20
N PRO A 77 -23.11 2.40 -0.39
CA PRO A 77 -23.26 0.96 -0.26
C PRO A 77 -23.58 0.33 -1.63
N ALA A 78 -22.94 -0.78 -1.96
CA ALA A 78 -23.29 -1.56 -3.14
C ALA A 78 -24.49 -2.48 -2.85
N ALA A 79 -25.36 -2.70 -3.84
CA ALA A 79 -26.53 -3.56 -3.70
C ALA A 79 -26.19 -4.99 -3.24
N ALA A 80 -25.05 -5.52 -3.69
CA ALA A 80 -24.54 -6.84 -3.28
C ALA A 80 -23.70 -6.80 -1.97
N GLY A 81 -23.80 -5.74 -1.16
CA GLY A 81 -23.01 -5.54 0.07
C GLY A 81 -21.65 -4.86 -0.17
N GLY A 82 -21.06 -4.22 0.84
CA GLY A 82 -19.81 -3.48 0.67
C GLY A 82 -19.98 -2.09 0.05
N LEU A 83 -18.92 -1.55 -0.56
CA LEU A 83 -18.89 -0.21 -1.17
C LEU A 83 -18.81 -0.30 -2.70
N VAL A 84 -19.45 0.64 -3.40
CA VAL A 84 -19.33 0.81 -4.85
C VAL A 84 -17.89 1.22 -5.22
N GLY A 85 -17.33 0.60 -6.27
CA GLY A 85 -15.99 0.92 -6.78
C GLY A 85 -14.82 0.51 -5.88
N VAL A 86 -15.10 -0.03 -4.69
CA VAL A 86 -14.08 -0.51 -3.75
C VAL A 86 -14.04 -2.04 -3.81
N PRO A 87 -12.88 -2.65 -4.05
CA PRO A 87 -12.75 -4.10 -4.03
C PRO A 87 -13.08 -4.68 -2.66
N ARG A 88 -13.60 -5.90 -2.64
CA ARG A 88 -14.14 -6.54 -1.41
C ARG A 88 -13.20 -7.54 -0.75
N ASN A 89 -12.11 -7.88 -1.42
CA ASN A 89 -11.18 -8.89 -0.94
C ASN A 89 -9.72 -8.53 -1.27
N LEU A 90 -8.81 -9.26 -0.62
CA LEU A 90 -7.40 -9.27 -0.94
C LEU A 90 -6.96 -10.72 -1.06
N HIS A 91 -6.46 -11.11 -2.21
CA HIS A 91 -5.88 -12.44 -2.40
C HIS A 91 -4.56 -12.55 -1.65
N LYS A 92 -4.24 -13.71 -1.07
CA LYS A 92 -2.99 -13.92 -0.30
C LYS A 92 -1.69 -13.62 -1.07
N ASN A 93 -1.74 -13.79 -2.39
CA ASN A 93 -0.64 -13.52 -3.32
C ASN A 93 -0.88 -12.23 -4.11
N PHE A 94 -1.51 -11.22 -3.51
CA PHE A 94 -1.67 -9.92 -4.13
C PHE A 94 -0.31 -9.30 -4.48
N GLN A 95 -0.32 -8.31 -5.36
CA GLN A 95 0.89 -7.59 -5.74
C GLN A 95 0.77 -6.12 -5.33
N ALA A 96 1.82 -5.58 -4.73
CA ALA A 96 1.91 -4.16 -4.44
C ALA A 96 3.34 -3.66 -4.68
N TRP A 97 3.46 -2.52 -5.34
CA TRP A 97 4.76 -1.94 -5.71
C TRP A 97 4.68 -0.42 -5.75
N ARG A 98 5.85 0.23 -5.71
CA ARG A 98 5.93 1.68 -5.86
C ARG A 98 5.87 2.06 -7.33
N GLN A 99 5.03 3.04 -7.64
CA GLN A 99 5.01 3.72 -8.93
C GLN A 99 5.28 5.21 -8.68
N GLY A 100 6.56 5.61 -8.74
CA GLY A 100 6.99 6.96 -8.38
C GLY A 100 6.68 7.29 -6.90
N PRO A 101 5.96 8.39 -6.61
CA PRO A 101 5.52 8.74 -5.26
C PRO A 101 4.31 7.93 -4.79
N HIS A 102 3.63 7.22 -5.69
CA HIS A 102 2.44 6.44 -5.40
C HIS A 102 2.77 4.98 -5.12
N VAL A 103 1.81 4.27 -4.54
CA VAL A 103 1.83 2.81 -4.45
C VAL A 103 0.68 2.27 -5.27
N TRP A 104 0.98 1.27 -6.09
CA TRP A 104 0.00 0.52 -6.86
C TRP A 104 -0.22 -0.83 -6.20
N LEU A 105 -1.48 -1.26 -6.14
CA LEU A 105 -1.89 -2.52 -5.53
C LEU A 105 -2.86 -3.24 -6.46
N CYS A 106 -2.52 -4.45 -6.85
CA CYS A 106 -3.40 -5.39 -7.52
C CYS A 106 -3.86 -6.44 -6.49
N PRO A 107 -5.14 -6.45 -6.08
CA PRO A 107 -5.58 -7.30 -4.98
C PRO A 107 -5.79 -8.75 -5.40
N THR A 108 -5.69 -9.05 -6.68
CA THR A 108 -5.77 -10.40 -7.23
C THR A 108 -4.36 -11.00 -7.40
N ASN A 109 -4.26 -12.28 -7.74
CA ASN A 109 -2.98 -12.99 -7.83
C ASN A 109 -2.08 -12.48 -8.98
N ARG A 110 -2.62 -12.32 -10.19
CA ARG A 110 -1.81 -12.05 -11.39
C ARG A 110 -2.47 -11.16 -12.44
N VAL A 111 -3.80 -11.11 -12.47
CA VAL A 111 -4.57 -10.34 -13.46
C VAL A 111 -5.74 -9.72 -12.73
N GLY A 112 -5.94 -8.42 -12.89
CA GLY A 112 -7.00 -7.71 -12.17
C GLY A 112 -6.78 -6.22 -12.06
N PRO A 113 -7.74 -5.51 -11.44
CA PRO A 113 -7.66 -4.07 -11.29
C PRO A 113 -6.45 -3.67 -10.44
N VAL A 114 -5.76 -2.62 -10.88
CA VAL A 114 -4.69 -1.96 -10.15
C VAL A 114 -5.26 -0.71 -9.54
N TYR A 115 -5.15 -0.61 -8.22
CA TYR A 115 -5.57 0.56 -7.45
C TYR A 115 -4.38 1.40 -7.05
N GLN A 116 -4.57 2.71 -7.09
CA GLN A 116 -3.56 3.66 -6.67
C GLN A 116 -3.78 4.11 -5.23
N PHE A 117 -2.67 4.27 -4.53
CA PHE A 117 -2.58 4.90 -3.24
C PHE A 117 -1.62 6.07 -3.31
N LEU A 118 -2.03 7.20 -2.75
CA LEU A 118 -1.20 8.38 -2.61
C LEU A 118 -1.00 8.73 -1.15
N TYR A 119 0.05 9.47 -0.86
CA TYR A 119 0.32 9.97 0.49
C TYR A 119 -0.21 11.40 0.60
N GLU A 120 -1.23 11.60 1.42
CA GLU A 120 -1.93 12.87 1.59
C GLU A 120 -2.21 13.09 3.07
N GLU A 121 -1.95 14.30 3.56
CA GLU A 121 -2.15 14.67 4.97
C GLU A 121 -1.45 13.72 5.97
N GLY A 122 -0.23 13.27 5.65
CA GLY A 122 0.53 12.39 6.54
C GLY A 122 0.04 10.95 6.60
N ARG A 123 -0.86 10.53 5.69
CA ARG A 123 -1.39 9.16 5.65
C ARG A 123 -1.59 8.67 4.22
N TRP A 124 -1.55 7.35 4.05
CA TRP A 124 -1.88 6.74 2.77
C TRP A 124 -3.39 6.80 2.54
N ARG A 125 -3.77 7.09 1.30
CA ARG A 125 -5.14 7.24 0.84
C ARG A 125 -5.40 6.38 -0.37
N PHE A 126 -6.56 5.75 -0.42
CA PHE A 126 -7.08 5.11 -1.64
C PHE A 126 -7.50 6.18 -2.65
N ASP A 127 -7.00 6.08 -3.87
CA ASP A 127 -7.19 7.08 -4.92
C ASP A 127 -7.84 6.50 -6.20
N GLY A 128 -8.46 5.32 -6.07
CA GLY A 128 -9.22 4.68 -7.13
C GLY A 128 -8.40 3.75 -8.04
N PRO A 129 -9.07 3.14 -9.03
CA PRO A 129 -8.43 2.32 -10.05
C PRO A 129 -7.60 3.18 -11.01
N VAL A 130 -6.47 2.64 -11.46
CA VAL A 130 -5.58 3.28 -12.45
C VAL A 130 -5.30 2.42 -13.66
N GLY A 131 -5.58 1.12 -13.57
CA GLY A 131 -5.39 0.24 -14.69
C GLY A 131 -5.80 -1.19 -14.43
N LEU A 132 -5.52 -2.04 -15.39
CA LEU A 132 -5.71 -3.48 -15.31
C LEU A 132 -4.37 -4.18 -15.51
N LEU A 133 -3.95 -4.95 -14.51
CA LEU A 133 -2.79 -5.82 -14.62
C LEU A 133 -3.15 -6.99 -15.53
N ARG A 134 -2.39 -7.17 -16.62
CA ARG A 134 -2.53 -8.26 -17.59
C ARG A 134 -1.44 -9.31 -17.39
N PRO A 135 -1.61 -10.52 -17.97
CA PRO A 135 -0.53 -11.49 -18.06
C PRO A 135 0.75 -10.86 -18.62
N GLY A 136 1.90 -11.20 -18.04
CA GLY A 136 3.19 -10.62 -18.42
C GLY A 136 3.51 -9.26 -17.76
N GLY A 137 2.72 -8.82 -16.77
CA GLY A 137 3.06 -7.67 -15.94
C GLY A 137 2.78 -6.30 -16.57
N ARG A 138 2.06 -6.28 -17.70
CA ARG A 138 1.64 -5.02 -18.35
C ARG A 138 0.44 -4.44 -17.62
N VAL A 139 0.44 -3.13 -17.41
CA VAL A 139 -0.71 -2.39 -16.87
C VAL A 139 -1.34 -1.63 -18.02
N GLU A 140 -2.56 -2.00 -18.37
CA GLU A 140 -3.39 -1.25 -19.33
C GLU A 140 -4.15 -0.15 -18.59
N PRO A 141 -4.33 1.05 -19.19
CA PRO A 141 -5.13 2.11 -18.59
C PRO A 141 -6.53 1.63 -18.21
N TRP A 142 -7.07 2.19 -17.15
CA TRP A 142 -8.42 1.89 -16.71
C TRP A 142 -9.43 2.52 -17.69
N GLU A 143 -10.00 1.69 -18.56
CA GLU A 143 -11.21 2.05 -19.30
C GLU A 143 -12.43 1.57 -18.50
N GLU A 144 -13.26 2.52 -18.07
CA GLU A 144 -14.45 2.29 -17.25
C GLU A 144 -15.47 1.32 -17.88
N SER A 145 -15.39 1.11 -19.20
CA SER A 145 -16.26 0.25 -20.01
C SER A 145 -15.94 -1.25 -19.96
N ALA A 146 -14.80 -1.68 -19.41
CA ALA A 146 -14.36 -3.08 -19.49
C ALA A 146 -14.98 -4.02 -18.43
N TRP A 147 -15.64 -3.47 -17.41
CA TRP A 147 -16.33 -4.25 -16.38
C TRP A 147 -17.77 -3.74 -16.28
N GLY A 148 -18.66 -4.40 -17.02
CA GLY A 148 -20.08 -4.05 -17.18
C GLY A 148 -20.88 -4.00 -15.88
N ASN A 149 -20.71 -2.92 -15.14
CA ASN A 149 -21.67 -2.32 -14.23
C ASN A 149 -21.40 -0.81 -14.26
N GLY A 150 -21.81 -0.17 -15.35
CA GLY A 150 -22.24 1.23 -15.27
C GLY A 150 -23.42 1.33 -14.28
N PRO A 151 -23.69 2.54 -13.76
CA PRO A 151 -24.69 2.78 -12.70
C PRO A 151 -26.03 2.08 -12.93
#